data_AF-A0A3N5YXQ6-F1
#
_entry.id   AF-A0A3N5YXQ6-F1
#
_cell.length_a   1.000
_cell.length_b   1.000
_cell.length_c   1.000
_cell.angle_alpha   90.00
_cell.angle_beta   90.00
_cell.angle_gamma   90.00
#
_symmetry.space_group_name_H-M   'P 1'
#
loop_
_entity.id
_entity.type
_entity.pdbx_description
1 polymer ?
#
loop_
_entity_poly.entity_id
_entity_poly.type
_entity_poly.pdbx_seq_one_letter_code
_entity_poly.pdbx_strand_id
1 'polypeptide(L)'
;MQTIFLKYPGLFFFRVLPYGLLFLYMLLPSPAQAGKEIQVNPDEQFLYAEDCFAKEDYINAASEFKRFIFFFPKDERREPATYKIG
;
A
#
# COMPACT_ATOMS: atom_id res chain seq x y z
N MET A 1 42.65 -36.72 13.88
CA MET A 1 41.67 -35.69 13.44
C MET A 1 41.26 -34.69 14.53
N GLN A 2 41.65 -34.85 15.81
CA GLN A 2 41.22 -33.92 16.89
C GLN A 2 42.17 -32.73 17.17
N THR A 3 43.38 -32.69 16.61
CA THR A 3 44.44 -31.75 17.02
C THR A 3 44.43 -30.37 16.34
N ILE A 4 43.64 -30.17 15.28
CA ILE A 4 43.59 -28.89 14.54
C ILE A 4 42.70 -27.86 15.25
N PHE A 5 41.68 -28.32 15.98
CA PHE A 5 40.64 -27.47 16.57
C PHE A 5 41.16 -26.60 17.73
N LEU A 6 42.18 -27.05 18.47
CA LEU A 6 42.79 -26.27 19.56
C LEU A 6 43.84 -25.24 19.10
N LYS A 7 44.40 -25.38 17.89
CA LYS A 7 45.58 -24.58 17.48
C LYS A 7 45.22 -23.24 16.83
N TYR A 8 44.05 -23.14 16.19
CA TYR A 8 43.62 -21.92 15.48
C TYR A 8 42.12 -21.65 15.67
N PRO A 9 41.67 -21.32 16.89
CA PRO A 9 40.26 -21.01 17.13
C PRO A 9 39.77 -19.86 16.23
N GLY A 10 40.60 -18.84 16.02
CA GLY A 10 40.27 -17.69 15.14
C GLY A 10 40.06 -18.05 13.67
N LEU A 11 40.74 -19.08 13.14
CA LEU A 11 40.60 -19.49 11.73
C LEU A 11 39.28 -20.25 11.49
N PHE A 12 38.80 -20.97 12.50
CA PHE A 12 37.48 -21.60 12.47
C PHE A 12 36.38 -20.54 12.54
N PHE A 13 36.48 -19.58 13.47
CA PHE A 13 35.58 -18.43 13.56
C PHE A 13 35.51 -17.65 12.24
N PHE A 14 36.65 -17.37 11.61
CA PHE A 14 36.72 -16.66 10.33
C PHE A 14 36.02 -17.41 9.17
N ARG A 15 35.92 -18.75 9.27
CA ARG A 15 35.24 -19.58 8.27
C ARG A 15 33.74 -19.72 8.50
N VAL A 16 33.27 -19.77 9.74
CA VAL A 16 31.82 -19.94 10.05
C VAL A 16 31.05 -18.63 10.09
N LEU A 17 31.73 -17.54 10.46
CA LEU A 17 31.18 -16.19 10.56
C LEU A 17 30.51 -15.68 9.26
N PRO A 18 31.07 -15.86 8.04
CA PRO A 18 30.39 -15.42 6.82
C PRO A 18 29.06 -16.15 6.56
N TYR A 19 28.97 -17.44 6.92
CA TYR A 19 27.71 -18.20 6.77
C TYR A 19 26.65 -17.77 7.78
N GLY A 20 27.06 -17.45 9.01
CA GLY A 20 26.16 -16.88 10.02
C GLY A 20 25.62 -15.50 9.62
N LEU A 21 26.47 -14.66 9.02
CA LEU A 21 26.06 -13.35 8.49
C LEU A 21 25.12 -13.49 7.28
N LEU A 22 25.38 -14.46 6.38
CA LEU A 22 24.49 -14.75 5.25
C LEU A 22 23.12 -15.22 5.73
N PHE A 23 23.08 -16.11 6.73
CA PHE A 23 21.84 -16.59 7.32
C PHE A 23 21.06 -15.46 8.01
N LEU A 24 21.76 -14.59 8.75
CA LEU A 24 21.15 -13.42 9.37
C LEU A 24 20.58 -12.44 8.33
N TYR A 25 21.26 -12.27 7.19
CA TYR A 25 20.80 -11.42 6.09
C TYR A 25 19.50 -11.97 5.46
N MET A 26 19.35 -13.29 5.38
CA MET A 26 18.11 -13.92 4.89
C MET A 26 16.92 -13.76 5.85
N LEU A 27 17.17 -13.48 7.13
CA LEU A 27 16.13 -13.23 8.13
C LEU A 27 15.67 -11.76 8.17
N LEU A 28 16.32 -10.87 7.42
CA LEU A 28 15.92 -9.47 7.38
C LEU A 28 14.56 -9.36 6.68
N PRO A 29 13.56 -8.72 7.32
CA PRO A 29 12.28 -8.48 6.67
C PRO A 29 12.49 -7.61 5.43
N SER A 30 11.83 -7.98 4.32
CA SER A 30 11.82 -7.17 3.11
C SER A 30 11.31 -5.76 3.44
N PRO A 31 11.94 -4.69 2.92
CA PRO A 31 11.40 -3.35 3.08
C PRO A 31 9.97 -3.33 2.54
N ALA A 32 9.02 -2.90 3.38
CA ALA A 32 7.65 -2.70 2.95
C ALA A 32 7.62 -1.50 1.98
N GLN A 33 7.27 -1.76 0.73
CA GLN A 33 6.99 -0.69 -0.22
C GLN A 33 5.63 -0.09 0.17
N ALA A 34 5.61 1.16 0.61
CA ALA A 34 4.36 1.92 0.61
C ALA A 34 3.88 1.97 -0.84
N GLY A 35 2.73 1.35 -1.11
CA GLY A 35 2.12 1.40 -2.44
C GLY A 35 1.98 2.86 -2.88
N LYS A 36 2.08 3.11 -4.19
CA LYS A 36 1.90 4.45 -4.76
C LYS A 36 0.60 5.03 -4.19
N GLU A 37 0.71 6.16 -3.49
CA GLU A 37 -0.44 6.88 -2.97
C GLU A 37 -1.33 7.22 -4.16
N ILE A 38 -2.51 6.59 -4.21
CA ILE A 38 -3.53 6.94 -5.20
C ILE A 38 -4.08 8.28 -4.72
N GLN A 39 -3.58 9.38 -5.28
CA GLN A 39 -4.21 10.68 -5.10
C GLN A 39 -5.59 10.63 -5.74
N VAL A 40 -6.63 10.58 -4.92
CA VAL A 40 -8.01 10.69 -5.38
C VAL A 40 -8.28 12.16 -5.65
N ASN A 41 -8.51 12.53 -6.91
CA ASN A 41 -8.86 13.88 -7.32
C ASN A 41 -10.38 14.08 -7.20
N PRO A 42 -10.87 15.17 -6.57
CA PRO A 42 -12.30 15.47 -6.51
C PRO A 42 -12.96 15.52 -7.89
N ASP A 43 -12.28 16.05 -8.91
CA ASP A 43 -12.83 16.13 -10.26
C ASP A 43 -13.07 14.75 -10.87
N GLU A 44 -12.07 13.86 -10.77
CA GLU A 44 -12.17 12.50 -11.31
C GLU A 44 -13.25 11.69 -10.58
N GLN A 45 -13.31 11.82 -9.26
CA GLN A 45 -14.30 11.11 -8.45
C GLN A 45 -15.73 11.60 -8.73
N PHE A 46 -15.93 12.91 -8.90
CA PHE A 46 -17.25 13.45 -9.25
C PHE A 46 -17.65 13.06 -10.67
N LEU A 47 -16.74 13.16 -11.64
CA LEU A 47 -16.99 12.77 -13.03
C LEU A 47 -17.33 11.29 -13.16
N TYR A 48 -16.68 10.43 -12.37
CA TYR A 48 -17.01 9.01 -12.37
C TYR A 48 -18.43 8.75 -11.85
N ALA A 49 -18.85 9.44 -10.79
CA ALA A 49 -20.22 9.34 -10.28
C ALA A 49 -21.26 9.84 -11.31
N GLU A 50 -20.96 10.93 -12.01
CA GLU A 50 -21.78 11.45 -13.12
C GLU A 50 -21.86 10.47 -14.30
N ASP A 51 -20.76 9.81 -14.67
CA ASP A 51 -20.73 8.80 -15.74
C ASP A 51 -21.57 7.57 -15.38
N CYS A 52 -21.49 7.07 -14.14
CA CYS A 52 -22.38 6.02 -13.65
C CYS A 52 -23.85 6.45 -13.75
N PHE A 53 -24.16 7.69 -13.32
CA PHE A 53 -25.51 8.23 -13.38
C PHE A 53 -26.03 8.34 -14.82
N ALA A 54 -25.20 8.85 -15.73
CA ALA A 54 -25.53 8.99 -17.15
C ALA A 54 -25.76 7.65 -17.85
N LYS A 55 -25.14 6.57 -17.35
CA LYS A 55 -25.32 5.19 -17.83
C LYS A 55 -26.50 4.46 -17.17
N GLU A 56 -27.32 5.16 -16.38
CA GLU A 56 -28.42 4.60 -15.60
C GLU A 56 -28.00 3.57 -14.54
N ASP A 57 -26.70 3.52 -14.22
CA ASP A 57 -26.15 2.67 -13.16
C ASP A 57 -26.29 3.37 -11.80
N TYR A 58 -27.55 3.55 -11.38
CA TYR A 58 -27.90 4.39 -10.23
C TYR A 58 -27.35 3.85 -8.90
N ILE A 59 -27.17 2.53 -8.78
CA ILE A 59 -26.61 1.91 -7.58
C ILE A 59 -25.15 2.35 -7.42
N ASN A 60 -24.36 2.24 -8.48
CA ASN A 60 -22.96 2.65 -8.45
C ASN A 60 -22.85 4.18 -8.39
N ALA A 61 -23.68 4.92 -9.12
CA ALA A 61 -23.72 6.38 -9.04
C ALA A 61 -23.93 6.87 -7.59
N ALA A 62 -24.92 6.31 -6.88
CA ALA A 62 -25.20 6.66 -5.50
C ALA A 62 -24.03 6.33 -4.56
N SER A 63 -23.35 5.20 -4.79
CA SER A 63 -22.16 4.82 -4.04
C SER A 63 -21.01 5.81 -4.26
N GLU A 64 -20.75 6.19 -5.51
CA GLU A 64 -19.64 7.07 -5.86
C GLU A 64 -19.89 8.53 -5.47
N PHE A 65 -21.14 9.02 -5.51
CA PHE A 65 -21.49 10.33 -4.93
C PHE A 65 -21.32 10.36 -3.41
N LYS A 66 -21.72 9.29 -2.68
CA LYS A 66 -21.44 9.18 -1.24
C LYS A 66 -19.94 9.20 -0.95
N ARG A 67 -19.16 8.50 -1.78
CA ARG A 67 -17.70 8.47 -1.70
C ARG A 67 -17.09 9.85 -1.93
N PHE A 68 -17.58 10.58 -2.93
CA PHE A 68 -17.21 11.97 -3.18
C PHE A 68 -17.49 12.87 -1.97
N ILE A 69 -18.71 12.83 -1.42
CA ILE A 69 -19.10 13.63 -0.25
C ILE A 69 -18.20 13.33 0.97
N PHE A 70 -17.84 12.05 1.16
CA PHE A 70 -16.99 11.61 2.26
C PHE A 70 -15.55 12.12 2.13
N PHE A 71 -14.93 11.98 0.95
CA PHE A 71 -13.54 12.40 0.74
C PHE A 71 -13.38 13.91 0.56
N PHE A 72 -14.42 14.60 0.06
CA PHE A 72 -14.37 16.02 -0.30
C PHE A 72 -15.49 16.83 0.36
N PRO A 73 -15.57 16.87 1.71
CA PRO A 73 -16.69 17.48 2.41
C PRO A 73 -16.82 19.00 2.25
N LYS A 74 -15.79 19.66 1.69
CA LYS A 74 -15.74 21.12 1.45
C LYS A 74 -15.82 21.49 -0.02
N ASP A 75 -15.91 20.51 -0.93
CA ASP A 75 -16.03 20.79 -2.36
C ASP A 75 -17.41 21.41 -2.65
N GLU A 76 -17.44 22.39 -3.54
CA GLU A 76 -18.66 23.11 -3.92
C GLU A 76 -19.75 22.20 -4.51
N ARG A 77 -19.34 21.06 -5.08
CA ARG A 77 -20.24 20.05 -5.65
C ARG A 77 -20.84 19.11 -4.61
N ARG A 78 -20.51 19.25 -3.31
CA ARG A 78 -21.09 18.44 -2.24
C ARG A 78 -22.62 18.49 -2.21
N GLU A 79 -23.20 19.68 -2.29
CA GLU A 79 -24.66 19.84 -2.26
C GLU A 79 -25.33 19.22 -3.50
N PRO A 80 -24.86 19.50 -4.74
CA PRO A 80 -25.30 18.75 -5.93
C PRO A 80 -25.18 17.23 -5.81
N ALA A 81 -24.05 16.71 -5.31
CA ALA A 81 -23.85 15.28 -5.09
C ALA A 81 -24.87 14.71 -4.08
N THR A 82 -25.17 15.47 -3.02
CA THR A 82 -26.14 15.08 -1.99
C THR A 82 -27.56 15.00 -2.56
N TYR A 83 -27.92 15.92 -3.45
CA TYR A 83 -29.21 15.85 -4.15
C TYR A 83 -29.33 14.61 -5.06
N LYS A 84 -28.24 14.21 -5.71
CA LYS A 84 -28.22 13.07 -6.63
C LYS A 84 -28.33 11.70 -5.98
N ILE A 85 -28.08 11.59 -4.66
CA ILE A 85 -28.21 10.32 -3.93
C ILE A 85 -29.63 10.06 -3.39
N GLY A 86 -30.57 10.99 -3.60
CA GLY A 86 -31.97 10.89 -3.17
C GLY A 86 -32.25 11.69 -1.91
#